data_AF-M3B7X8-F1
#
_entry.id   AF-M3B7X8-F1
#
_cell.length_a   1.000
_cell.length_b   1.000
_cell.length_c   1.000
_cell.angle_alpha   90.00
_cell.angle_beta   90.00
_cell.angle_gamma   90.00
#
_symmetry.space_group_name_H-M   'P 1'
#
loop_
_entity.id
_entity.type
_entity.pdbx_description
1 polymer ?
#
loop_
_entity_poly.entity_id
_entity_poly.type
_entity_poly.pdbx_seq_one_letter_code
_entity_poly.pdbx_strand_id
1 'polypeptide(L)'
;MPWQASSEVALSVDEVDDAPGLTVKSINFFANKYGAPYDDERYSPLLYSSRKGLAKKAFFQTCGWDPRRDEAILYRQLFQHEGIETREKIYQGLPHGFWTTCPGLPESKAAKQDSVDGVKWMLG
;
A
#
# COMPACT_ATOMS: atom_id res chain seq x y z
N MET A 1 24.30 -0.99 -4.06
CA MET A 1 24.02 0.41 -3.68
C MET A 1 22.87 0.38 -2.69
N PRO A 2 23.08 0.62 -1.38
CA PRO A 2 21.97 0.74 -0.45
C PRO A 2 21.30 2.09 -0.72
N TRP A 3 19.99 2.05 -1.02
CA TRP A 3 19.17 3.23 -1.25
C TRP A 3 19.12 4.06 0.04
N GLN A 4 19.88 5.16 0.07
CA GLN A 4 19.60 6.24 1.01
C GLN A 4 18.29 6.88 0.52
N ALA A 5 17.26 6.82 1.35
CA ALA A 5 16.08 7.66 1.15
C ALA A 5 16.57 9.11 1.16
N SER A 6 16.71 9.72 -0.01
CA SER A 6 16.95 11.15 -0.14
C SER A 6 15.76 11.85 0.51
N SER A 7 16.04 12.83 1.36
CA SER A 7 15.11 13.64 2.13
C SER A 7 14.18 14.54 1.30
N GLU A 8 13.85 14.16 0.06
CA GLU A 8 13.10 14.98 -0.92
C GLU A 8 11.97 14.21 -1.61
N VAL A 9 11.57 13.03 -1.13
CA VAL A 9 10.29 12.43 -1.54
C VAL A 9 9.21 12.96 -0.60
N ALA A 10 8.36 13.88 -1.07
CA ALA A 10 7.15 14.23 -0.34
C ALA A 10 6.31 12.94 -0.22
N LEU A 11 6.20 12.40 0.99
CA LEU A 11 5.47 11.17 1.23
C LEU A 11 3.99 11.50 1.43
N SER A 12 3.10 10.61 0.98
CA SER A 12 1.65 10.73 1.19
C SER A 12 1.29 10.93 2.67
N VAL A 13 2.13 10.47 3.60
CA VAL A 13 1.93 10.67 5.04
C VAL A 13 2.11 12.13 5.47
N ASP A 14 2.88 12.92 4.73
CA ASP A 14 3.08 14.36 4.95
C ASP A 14 2.05 15.19 4.17
N GLU A 15 1.57 14.69 3.03
CA GLU A 15 0.56 15.35 2.17
C GLU A 15 -0.87 15.12 2.66
N VAL A 16 -1.18 13.91 3.14
CA VAL A 16 -2.52 13.43 3.46
C VAL A 16 -2.59 13.05 4.94
N ASP A 17 -2.76 14.05 5.81
CA ASP A 17 -2.73 13.84 7.26
C ASP A 17 -4.10 13.51 7.88
N ASP A 18 -5.19 14.05 7.32
CA ASP A 18 -6.57 13.96 7.83
C ASP A 18 -7.58 13.46 6.77
N ALA A 19 -7.26 12.36 6.08
CA ALA A 19 -8.20 11.74 5.13
C ALA A 19 -9.37 11.03 5.85
N PRO A 20 -10.56 10.97 5.21
CA PRO A 20 -11.67 10.16 5.73
C PRO A 20 -11.26 8.71 5.98
N GLY A 21 -11.66 8.14 7.11
CA GLY A 21 -11.39 6.73 7.44
C GLY A 21 -10.00 6.46 8.04
N LEU A 22 -8.93 7.08 7.53
CA LEU A 22 -7.57 6.91 8.06
C LEU A 22 -6.79 8.22 8.08
N THR A 23 -6.34 8.60 9.28
CA THR A 23 -5.52 9.79 9.54
C THR A 23 -4.15 9.39 10.08
N VAL A 24 -3.17 10.28 10.02
CA VAL A 24 -1.84 10.07 10.63
C VAL A 24 -1.96 9.86 12.15
N LYS A 25 -2.90 10.54 12.80
CA LYS A 25 -3.20 10.32 14.22
C LYS A 25 -3.69 8.90 14.49
N SER A 26 -4.57 8.37 13.64
CA SER A 26 -5.05 6.98 13.74
C SER A 26 -3.92 5.97 13.49
N ILE A 27 -3.06 6.22 12.50
CA ILE A 27 -1.87 5.39 12.24
C ILE A 27 -0.97 5.33 13.48
N ASN A 28 -0.64 6.49 14.06
CA ASN A 28 0.18 6.57 15.26
C ASN A 28 -0.49 5.89 16.46
N PHE A 29 -1.81 6.01 16.60
CA PHE A 29 -2.56 5.29 17.62
C PHE A 29 -2.43 3.77 17.45
N PHE A 30 -2.64 3.23 16.24
CA PHE A 30 -2.51 1.79 15.99
C PHE A 30 -1.07 1.30 16.16
N ALA A 31 -0.07 2.04 15.70
CA ALA A 31 1.34 1.71 15.90
C ALA A 31 1.69 1.62 17.39
N ASN A 32 1.27 2.61 18.19
CA ASN A 32 1.48 2.61 19.64
C ASN A 32 0.75 1.47 20.36
N LYS A 33 -0.43 1.08 19.88
CA LYS A 33 -1.18 -0.06 20.45
C LYS A 33 -0.57 -1.41 20.08
N TYR A 34 -0.06 -1.53 18.85
CA TYR A 34 0.63 -2.75 18.41
C TYR A 34 1.97 -2.92 19.13
N GLY A 35 2.72 -1.83 19.33
CA GLY A 35 3.89 -1.78 20.21
C GLY A 35 5.13 -2.51 19.69
N ALA A 36 5.19 -2.80 18.38
CA ALA A 36 6.39 -3.37 17.76
C ALA A 36 7.44 -2.27 17.48
N PRO A 37 8.75 -2.60 17.53
CA PRO A 37 9.80 -1.70 17.07
C PRO A 37 9.66 -1.34 15.59
N TYR A 38 9.83 -0.06 15.24
CA TYR A 38 9.70 0.43 13.86
C TYR A 38 10.75 -0.15 12.89
N ASP A 39 11.89 -0.59 13.43
CA ASP A 39 13.00 -1.19 12.70
C ASP A 39 12.92 -2.72 12.59
N ASP A 40 11.90 -3.35 13.18
CA ASP A 40 11.61 -4.77 12.97
C ASP A 40 11.07 -4.97 11.54
N GLU A 41 11.80 -5.71 10.70
CA GLU A 41 11.41 -6.00 9.32
C GLU A 41 10.05 -6.72 9.19
N ARG A 42 9.61 -7.44 10.23
CA ARG A 42 8.30 -8.10 10.27
C ARG A 42 7.17 -7.10 10.48
N TYR A 43 7.47 -5.95 11.08
CA TYR A 43 6.54 -4.82 11.24
C TYR A 43 6.62 -3.87 10.05
N SER A 44 7.83 -3.56 9.58
CA SER A 44 8.11 -2.67 8.46
C SER A 44 8.71 -3.46 7.29
N PRO A 45 7.92 -4.15 6.46
CA PRO A 45 8.43 -5.04 5.41
C PRO A 45 9.21 -4.32 4.29
N LEU A 46 9.15 -2.99 4.24
CA LEU A 46 10.03 -2.17 3.41
C LEU A 46 11.52 -2.36 3.76
N LEU A 47 11.83 -2.76 5.01
CA LEU A 47 13.19 -2.94 5.51
C LEU A 47 13.85 -4.27 5.10
N TYR A 48 13.09 -5.25 4.59
CA TYR A 48 13.68 -6.46 4.04
C TYR A 48 14.66 -6.13 2.92
N SER A 49 15.88 -6.66 3.01
CA SER A 49 16.95 -6.43 2.03
C SER A 49 16.65 -7.02 0.64
N SER A 50 15.73 -7.99 0.56
CA SER A 50 15.29 -8.64 -0.66
C SER A 50 13.91 -9.28 -0.45
N ARG A 51 13.07 -9.24 -1.48
CA ARG A 51 11.80 -9.95 -1.65
C ARG A 51 11.86 -11.05 -2.72
N LYS A 52 13.01 -11.31 -3.35
CA LYS A 52 13.19 -12.40 -4.31
C LYS A 52 12.64 -13.73 -3.78
N GLY A 53 11.81 -14.38 -4.59
CA GLY A 53 11.18 -15.64 -4.23
C GLY A 53 9.91 -15.53 -3.36
N LEU A 54 9.53 -14.33 -2.92
CA LEU A 54 8.31 -14.11 -2.14
C LEU A 54 7.04 -14.41 -2.95
N ALA A 55 7.03 -14.00 -4.22
CA ALA A 55 5.94 -14.28 -5.16
C ALA A 55 6.45 -14.30 -6.60
N LYS A 56 5.67 -14.93 -7.49
CA LYS A 56 5.86 -14.79 -8.96
C LYS A 56 5.14 -13.55 -9.50
N LYS A 57 3.95 -13.28 -8.98
CA LYS A 57 3.07 -12.17 -9.36
C LYS A 57 2.51 -11.50 -8.11
N ALA A 58 2.34 -10.18 -8.14
CA ALA A 58 1.70 -9.41 -7.07
C ALA A 58 0.78 -8.33 -7.64
N PHE A 59 -0.44 -8.23 -7.11
CA PHE A 59 -1.41 -7.21 -7.48
C PHE A 59 -1.59 -6.20 -6.34
N PHE A 60 -1.45 -4.92 -6.65
CA PHE A 60 -1.55 -3.81 -5.70
C PHE A 60 -2.82 -3.01 -5.94
N GLN A 61 -3.58 -2.75 -4.86
CA GLN A 61 -4.75 -1.89 -4.87
C GLN A 61 -4.53 -0.77 -3.87
N THR A 62 -4.45 0.46 -4.37
CA THR A 62 -4.02 1.62 -3.59
C THR A 62 -5.10 2.70 -3.61
N CYS A 63 -5.45 3.24 -2.45
CA CYS A 63 -6.34 4.39 -2.33
C CYS A 63 -5.54 5.67 -2.59
N GLY A 64 -6.05 6.57 -3.43
CA GLY A 64 -5.33 7.78 -3.83
C GLY A 64 -5.33 8.87 -2.74
N TRP A 65 -6.40 8.93 -1.94
CA TRP A 65 -6.52 9.86 -0.81
C TRP A 65 -6.21 9.13 0.51
N ASP A 66 -4.98 8.66 0.64
CA ASP A 66 -4.55 7.80 1.75
C ASP A 66 -3.13 8.16 2.22
N PRO A 67 -2.90 8.40 3.53
CA PRO A 67 -1.55 8.60 4.08
C PRO A 67 -0.56 7.47 3.76
N ARG A 68 -1.04 6.26 3.45
CA ARG A 68 -0.23 5.07 3.15
C ARG A 68 -0.04 4.81 1.64
N ARG A 69 -0.48 5.73 0.78
CA ARG A 69 -0.38 5.58 -0.68
C ARG A 69 1.04 5.30 -1.16
N ASP A 70 2.00 6.12 -0.74
CA ASP A 70 3.33 6.11 -1.36
C ASP A 70 4.19 4.93 -0.91
N GLU A 71 3.97 4.39 0.30
CA GLU A 71 4.63 3.15 0.71
C GLU A 71 4.15 1.93 -0.09
N ALA A 72 2.87 1.88 -0.49
CA ALA A 72 2.36 0.80 -1.33
C ALA A 72 2.97 0.87 -2.73
N ILE A 73 3.06 2.09 -3.30
CA ILE A 73 3.71 2.34 -4.60
C ILE A 73 5.19 1.95 -4.52
N LEU A 74 5.90 2.35 -3.46
CA LEU A 74 7.30 2.00 -3.24
C LEU A 74 7.48 0.48 -3.13
N TYR A 75 6.63 -0.20 -2.34
CA TYR A 75 6.71 -1.64 -2.17
C TYR A 75 6.53 -2.39 -3.50
N ARG A 76 5.61 -1.92 -4.35
CA ARG A 76 5.45 -2.45 -5.72
C ARG A 76 6.69 -2.22 -6.59
N GLN A 77 7.26 -1.02 -6.58
CA GLN A 77 8.46 -0.72 -7.37
C GLN A 77 9.64 -1.62 -6.97
N LEU A 78 9.76 -1.92 -5.68
CA LEU A 78 10.77 -2.86 -5.17
C LEU A 78 10.53 -4.29 -5.66
N PHE A 79 9.27 -4.77 -5.67
CA PHE A 79 8.92 -6.06 -6.28
C PHE A 79 9.33 -6.12 -7.75
N GLN A 80 9.00 -5.07 -8.52
CA GLN A 80 9.32 -4.98 -9.93
C GLN A 80 10.84 -4.97 -10.18
N HIS A 81 11.60 -4.21 -9.39
CA HIS A 81 13.07 -4.17 -9.47
C HIS A 81 13.70 -5.54 -9.19
N GLU A 82 13.06 -6.36 -8.36
CA GLU A 82 13.53 -7.70 -8.03
C GLU A 82 13.02 -8.81 -8.97
N GLY A 83 12.35 -8.43 -10.06
CA GLY A 83 11.88 -9.34 -11.11
C GLY A 83 10.55 -10.04 -10.80
N ILE A 84 9.81 -9.56 -9.81
CA ILE A 84 8.44 -10.02 -9.53
C ILE A 84 7.48 -9.27 -10.47
N GLU A 85 6.62 -9.99 -11.17
CA GLU A 85 5.65 -9.37 -12.07
C GLU A 85 4.57 -8.65 -11.25
N THR A 86 4.35 -7.36 -11.48
CA THR A 86 3.39 -6.57 -10.71
C THR A 86 2.30 -5.96 -11.58
N ARG A 87 1.07 -5.89 -11.06
CA ARG A 87 0.01 -5.02 -11.55
C ARG A 87 -0.48 -4.10 -10.45
N GLU A 88 -1.01 -2.94 -10.82
CA GLU A 88 -1.48 -1.94 -9.87
C GLU A 88 -2.83 -1.36 -10.32
N LYS A 89 -3.65 -1.00 -9.33
CA LYS A 89 -4.83 -0.17 -9.47
C LYS A 89 -4.81 0.91 -8.39
N ILE A 90 -4.76 2.18 -8.81
CA ILE A 90 -4.88 3.33 -7.92
C ILE A 90 -6.30 3.89 -8.07
N TYR A 91 -7.03 3.99 -6.96
CA TYR A 91 -8.36 4.59 -6.88
C TYR A 91 -8.23 6.07 -6.52
N GLN A 92 -8.08 6.91 -7.55
CA GLN A 92 -7.87 8.35 -7.38
C GLN A 92 -9.00 9.01 -6.57
N GLY A 93 -8.62 9.84 -5.59
CA GLY A 93 -9.57 10.58 -4.75
C GLY A 93 -10.37 9.75 -3.74
N LEU A 94 -10.21 8.42 -3.70
CA LEU A 94 -10.91 7.57 -2.74
C LEU A 94 -10.05 7.31 -1.49
N PRO A 95 -10.66 7.32 -0.30
CA PRO A 95 -9.95 7.14 0.96
C PRO A 95 -9.68 5.68 1.32
N HIS A 96 -8.82 5.47 2.32
CA HIS A 96 -8.51 4.15 2.86
C HIS A 96 -9.77 3.34 3.18
N GLY A 97 -9.89 2.15 2.57
CA GLY A 97 -10.98 1.22 2.83
C GLY A 97 -12.36 1.67 2.33
N PHE A 98 -12.46 2.60 1.37
CA PHE A 98 -13.73 3.13 0.87
C PHE A 98 -14.76 2.04 0.46
N TRP A 99 -14.29 0.87 0.01
CA TRP A 99 -15.15 -0.24 -0.39
C TRP A 99 -15.92 -0.89 0.77
N THR A 100 -15.44 -0.76 2.02
CA THR A 100 -16.13 -1.25 3.21
C THR A 100 -17.07 -0.21 3.79
N THR A 101 -16.67 1.06 3.79
CA THR A 101 -17.43 2.17 4.39
C THR A 101 -18.55 2.67 3.46
N CYS A 102 -18.33 2.62 2.15
CA CYS A 102 -19.27 3.07 1.12
C CYS A 102 -19.58 1.96 0.10
N PRO A 103 -20.14 0.80 0.51
CA PRO A 103 -20.28 -0.38 -0.35
C PRO A 103 -21.24 -0.19 -1.54
N GLY A 104 -22.08 0.83 -1.50
CA GLY A 104 -23.04 1.17 -2.56
C GLY A 104 -22.43 1.88 -3.77
N LEU A 105 -21.24 2.49 -3.63
CA LEU A 105 -20.59 3.24 -4.71
C LEU A 105 -20.25 2.31 -5.90
N PRO A 106 -20.36 2.79 -7.14
CA PRO A 106 -19.89 2.08 -8.32
C PRO A 106 -18.42 1.66 -8.19
N GLU A 107 -17.57 2.55 -7.66
CA GLU A 107 -16.14 2.31 -7.44
C GLU A 107 -15.91 1.21 -6.42
N SER A 108 -16.74 1.10 -5.37
CA SER A 108 -16.63 0.04 -4.36
C SER A 108 -16.97 -1.32 -4.95
N LYS A 109 -17.93 -1.38 -5.87
CA LYS A 109 -18.26 -2.60 -6.61
C LYS A 109 -17.13 -2.94 -7.59
N ALA A 110 -16.57 -1.95 -8.27
CA ALA A 110 -15.43 -2.12 -9.17
C ALA A 110 -14.19 -2.63 -8.42
N ALA A 111 -13.85 -2.07 -7.25
CA ALA A 111 -12.68 -2.52 -6.46
C ALA A 111 -12.77 -3.98 -6.01
N LYS A 112 -13.98 -4.44 -5.64
CA LYS A 112 -14.21 -5.86 -5.36
C LYS A 112 -13.99 -6.73 -6.59
N GLN A 113 -14.43 -6.28 -7.77
CA GLN A 113 -14.23 -7.00 -9.02
C GLN A 113 -12.75 -7.00 -9.44
N ASP A 114 -12.07 -5.86 -9.33
CA ASP A 114 -10.63 -5.71 -9.56
C ASP A 114 -9.82 -6.67 -8.66
N SER A 115 -10.23 -6.85 -7.40
CA SER A 115 -9.63 -7.84 -6.49
C SER A 115 -9.76 -9.28 -7.04
N VAL A 116 -10.96 -9.66 -7.50
CA VAL A 116 -11.20 -10.99 -8.10
C VAL A 116 -10.34 -11.18 -9.35
N ASP A 117 -10.29 -10.19 -10.23
CA ASP A 117 -9.55 -10.30 -11.48
C ASP A 117 -8.03 -10.23 -11.27
N GLY A 118 -7.57 -9.50 -10.26
CA GLY A 118 -6.20 -9.50 -9.78
C GLY A 118 -5.77 -10.88 -9.30
N VAL A 119 -6.60 -11.55 -8.49
CA VAL A 119 -6.32 -12.93 -8.03
C VAL A 119 -6.26 -13.90 -9.21
N LYS A 120 -7.23 -13.84 -10.15
CA LYS A 120 -7.21 -14.68 -11.36
C LYS A 120 -5.91 -14.49 -12.15
N TRP A 121 -5.50 -13.24 -12.38
CA TRP A 121 -4.25 -12.94 -13.08
C TRP A 121 -3.01 -13.50 -12.36
N MET A 122 -2.97 -13.45 -11.02
CA MET A 122 -1.87 -14.01 -10.23
C MET A 122 -1.79 -15.53 -10.35
N LEU A 123 -2.93 -16.22 -10.47
CA LEU A 123 -2.99 -17.68 -10.55
C LEU A 123 -2.69 -18.23 -11.96
N GLY A 124 -2.92 -17.44 -13.01
CA GLY A 124 -2.72 -17.85 -14.41
C GLY A 124 -4.00 -18.38 -15.02
#